data_AF-A0A9N9D0C4-F1
#
_entry.id   AF-A0A9N9D0C4-F1
#
_cell.length_a   1.000
_cell.length_b   1.000
_cell.length_c   1.000
_cell.angle_alpha   90.00
_cell.angle_beta   90.00
_cell.angle_gamma   90.00
#
_symmetry.space_group_name_H-M   'P 1'
#
loop_
_entity.id
_entity.type
_entity.pdbx_description
1 polymer ?
#
loop_
_entity_poly.entity_id
_entity_poly.type
_entity_poly.pdbx_seq_one_letter_code
_entity_poly.pdbx_strand_id
1 'polypeptide(L)'
;MSTSLSIPETSADQWKDPRDVKFMRLAIEQAKLSAPVPTAYCVGAVFVNPQTYETLATGYSRKLPGNTHAEECCLIKLSSLDPSSVSPFSSLTIYTTMEPCSSG
;
A
#
# COMPACT_ATOMS: atom_id res chain seq x y z
N MET A 1 6.60 19.73 -26.97
CA MET A 1 5.35 20.18 -26.32
C MET A 1 5.25 19.41 -25.02
N SER A 2 5.64 20.03 -23.91
CA SER A 2 5.63 19.42 -22.59
C SER A 2 4.31 19.77 -21.93
N THR A 3 3.38 18.81 -21.88
CA THR A 3 2.12 18.97 -21.15
C THR A 3 2.42 18.80 -19.68
N SER A 4 2.51 19.91 -18.96
CA SER A 4 2.54 19.92 -17.51
C SER A 4 1.23 19.31 -17.02
N LEU A 5 1.29 18.13 -16.41
CA LEU A 5 0.15 17.53 -15.72
C LEU A 5 -0.13 18.38 -14.48
N SER A 6 -1.14 19.24 -14.56
CA SER A 6 -1.64 20.01 -13.43
C SER A 6 -2.14 19.05 -12.37
N ILE A 7 -1.44 18.94 -11.25
CA ILE A 7 -1.94 18.25 -10.06
C ILE A 7 -3.14 19.09 -9.58
N PRO A 8 -4.36 18.52 -9.50
CA PRO A 8 -5.51 19.28 -9.02
C PRO A 8 -5.26 19.71 -7.57
N GLU A 9 -5.41 21.01 -7.29
CA GLU A 9 -5.40 21.53 -5.92
C GLU A 9 -6.59 20.91 -5.17
N THR A 10 -6.27 19.92 -4.36
CA THR A 10 -7.24 19.13 -3.61
C THR A 10 -7.23 19.68 -2.19
N SER A 11 -8.40 20.07 -1.67
CA SER A 11 -8.52 20.70 -0.34
C SER A 11 -7.99 19.76 0.75
N ALA A 12 -7.27 20.29 1.74
CA ALA A 12 -6.61 19.51 2.80
C ALA A 12 -7.56 18.60 3.61
N ASP A 13 -8.85 18.93 3.65
CA ASP A 13 -9.87 18.13 4.33
C ASP A 13 -10.47 17.01 3.46
N GLN A 14 -10.17 16.98 2.16
CA GLN A 14 -10.66 15.94 1.23
C GLN A 14 -10.01 14.57 1.46
N TRP A 15 -8.87 14.51 2.16
CA TRP A 15 -8.12 13.27 2.42
C TRP A 15 -8.38 12.65 3.79
N LYS A 16 -9.27 13.23 4.60
CA LYS A 16 -9.63 12.67 5.91
C LYS A 16 -10.85 11.79 5.77
N ASP A 17 -10.66 10.55 5.34
CA ASP A 17 -11.72 9.56 5.45
C ASP A 17 -11.59 8.82 6.78
N PRO A 18 -12.62 8.79 7.65
CA PRO A 18 -12.60 8.01 8.89
C PRO A 18 -12.26 6.52 8.68
N ARG A 19 -12.46 5.99 7.47
CA ARG A 19 -12.13 4.62 7.09
C ARG A 19 -10.62 4.41 6.91
N ASP A 20 -9.83 5.45 6.71
CA ASP A 20 -8.36 5.34 6.58
C ASP A 20 -7.74 4.69 7.83
N VAL A 21 -8.30 5.01 9.00
CA VAL A 21 -7.89 4.41 10.28
C VAL A 21 -8.09 2.89 10.28
N LYS A 22 -9.15 2.38 9.65
CA LYS A 22 -9.39 0.93 9.52
C LYS A 22 -8.27 0.26 8.71
N PHE A 23 -7.85 0.88 7.61
CA PHE A 23 -6.82 0.32 6.74
C PHE A 23 -5.42 0.43 7.36
N MET A 24 -5.12 1.53 8.06
CA MET A 24 -3.88 1.64 8.84
C MET A 24 -3.81 0.61 9.98
N ARG A 25 -4.91 0.34 10.67
CA ARG A 25 -4.97 -0.77 11.64
C ARG A 25 -4.70 -2.11 10.98
N LEU A 26 -5.27 -2.37 9.80
CA LEU A 26 -4.98 -3.60 9.06
C LEU A 26 -3.51 -3.70 8.66
N ALA A 27 -2.88 -2.61 8.23
CA ALA A 27 -1.45 -2.57 7.93
C ALA A 27 -0.60 -2.91 9.17
N ILE A 28 -0.96 -2.41 10.35
CA ILE A 28 -0.32 -2.78 11.62
C ILE A 28 -0.50 -4.28 11.91
N GLU A 29 -1.69 -4.85 11.69
CA GLU A 29 -1.90 -6.29 11.85
C GLU A 29 -1.06 -7.11 10.85
N GLN A 30 -0.84 -6.63 9.63
CA GLN A 30 0.08 -7.28 8.70
C GLN A 30 1.52 -7.21 9.20
N ALA A 31 1.97 -6.07 9.73
CA ALA A 31 3.33 -5.91 10.26
C ALA A 31 3.65 -6.94 11.36
N LYS A 32 2.67 -7.27 12.22
CA LYS A 32 2.82 -8.28 13.28
C LYS A 32 3.09 -9.70 12.77
N LEU A 33 2.78 -9.99 11.51
CA LEU A 33 3.08 -11.29 10.89
C LEU A 33 4.56 -11.43 10.50
N SER A 34 5.30 -10.33 10.45
CA SER A 34 6.72 -10.35 10.10
C SER A 34 7.56 -10.79 11.30
N ALA A 35 8.42 -11.80 11.10
CA ALA A 35 9.38 -12.22 12.11
C ALA A 35 10.36 -11.07 12.41
N PRO A 36 10.48 -10.60 13.67
CA PRO A 36 11.37 -9.51 14.01
C PRO A 36 12.84 -9.93 13.85
N VAL A 37 13.67 -9.03 13.33
CA VAL A 37 15.12 -9.22 13.27
C VAL A 37 15.82 -7.95 13.78
N PRO A 38 17.03 -8.05 14.36
CA PRO A 38 17.71 -6.89 14.93
C PRO A 38 18.05 -5.78 13.94
N THR A 39 18.10 -6.09 12.64
CA THR A 39 18.59 -5.19 11.59
C THR A 39 17.49 -4.52 10.77
N ALA A 40 16.22 -4.85 10.99
CA ALA A 40 15.13 -4.31 10.18
C ALA A 40 13.78 -4.30 10.92
N TYR A 41 13.02 -3.23 10.72
CA TYR A 41 11.67 -3.07 11.27
C TYR A 41 10.66 -4.04 10.64
N CYS A 42 9.61 -4.38 11.39
CA CYS A 42 8.45 -5.06 10.85
C CYS A 42 7.52 -4.04 10.17
N VAL A 43 7.34 -4.17 8.86
CA VAL A 43 6.49 -3.28 8.06
C VAL A 43 5.30 -4.07 7.52
N GLY A 44 4.13 -3.45 7.51
CA GLY A 44 2.92 -3.99 6.88
C GLY A 44 2.35 -2.99 5.89
N ALA A 45 1.74 -3.51 4.82
CA ALA A 45 1.15 -2.72 3.74
C ALA A 45 -0.19 -3.31 3.29
N VAL A 46 -1.08 -2.44 2.82
CA VAL A 46 -2.43 -2.78 2.33
C VAL A 46 -2.76 -1.93 1.10
N PHE A 47 -3.15 -2.56 0.00
CA PHE A 47 -3.76 -1.90 -1.16
C PHE A 47 -5.28 -1.89 -1.05
N VAL A 48 -5.87 -0.74 -1.34
CA VAL A 48 -7.32 -0.50 -1.23
C VAL A 48 -7.83 0.19 -2.49
N ASN A 49 -9.02 -0.21 -2.92
CA ASN A 49 -9.79 0.56 -3.89
C ASN A 49 -10.54 1.69 -3.14
N PRO A 50 -10.21 2.98 -3.34
CA PRO A 50 -10.84 4.07 -2.60
C PRO A 50 -12.31 4.34 -3.01
N GLN A 51 -12.77 3.77 -4.13
CA GLN A 51 -14.18 3.87 -4.55
C GLN A 51 -15.05 2.83 -3.83
N THR A 52 -14.56 1.60 -3.72
CA THR A 52 -15.31 0.47 -3.11
C THR A 52 -14.95 0.22 -1.65
N TYR A 53 -13.84 0.77 -1.17
CA TYR A 53 -13.25 0.52 0.16
C TYR A 53 -12.88 -0.94 0.40
N GLU A 54 -12.63 -1.68 -0.68
CA GLU A 54 -12.22 -3.07 -0.66
C GLU A 54 -10.70 -3.19 -0.57
N THR A 55 -10.23 -4.13 0.26
CA THR A 55 -8.81 -4.50 0.32
C THR A 55 -8.47 -5.44 -0.83
N LEU A 56 -7.61 -5.00 -1.73
CA LEU A 56 -7.20 -5.76 -2.91
C LEU A 56 -6.00 -6.66 -2.64
N ALA A 57 -5.03 -6.17 -1.86
CA ALA A 57 -3.83 -6.92 -1.51
C ALA A 57 -3.29 -6.51 -0.14
N THR A 58 -2.55 -7.43 0.48
CA THR A 58 -1.85 -7.20 1.74
C THR A 58 -0.44 -7.77 1.67
N GLY A 59 0.49 -7.13 2.37
CA GLY A 59 1.90 -7.49 2.40
C GLY A 59 2.52 -7.17 3.75
N TYR A 60 3.59 -7.86 4.07
CA TYR A 60 4.44 -7.56 5.23
C TYR A 60 5.90 -7.85 4.87
N SER A 61 6.82 -7.15 5.52
CA SER A 61 8.26 -7.28 5.26
C SER A 61 8.73 -8.72 5.48
N ARG A 62 9.69 -9.20 4.66
CA ARG A 62 10.29 -10.53 4.79
C ARG A 62 9.29 -11.69 4.62
N LYS A 63 8.13 -11.44 3.99
CA LYS A 63 7.16 -12.50 3.65
C LYS A 63 7.70 -13.45 2.59
N LEU A 64 8.43 -12.91 1.61
CA LEU A 64 9.09 -13.66 0.55
C LEU A 64 10.62 -13.63 0.76
N PRO A 65 11.35 -14.66 0.26
CA PRO A 65 12.82 -14.70 0.33
C PRO A 65 13.46 -13.43 -0.24
N GLY A 66 14.60 -13.02 0.32
CA GLY A 66 15.36 -11.86 -0.19
C GLY A 66 15.05 -10.52 0.48
N ASN A 67 14.54 -10.50 1.72
CA ASN A 67 14.22 -9.26 2.46
C ASN A 67 13.22 -8.34 1.74
N THR A 68 12.19 -8.94 1.15
CA THR A 68 11.15 -8.20 0.41
C THR A 68 10.46 -7.13 1.23
N HIS A 69 10.23 -5.97 0.59
CA HIS A 69 9.48 -4.86 1.15
C HIS A 69 7.99 -5.23 1.26
N ALA A 70 7.28 -4.63 2.23
CA ALA A 70 5.85 -4.92 2.42
C ALA A 70 5.03 -4.47 1.20
N GLU A 71 5.40 -3.34 0.61
CA GLU A 71 4.83 -2.74 -0.59
C GLU A 71 5.04 -3.64 -1.81
N GLU A 72 6.23 -4.21 -1.96
CA GLU A 72 6.56 -5.14 -3.04
C GLU A 72 5.72 -6.42 -2.95
N CYS A 73 5.59 -6.99 -1.74
CA CYS A 73 4.72 -8.15 -1.50
C CYS A 73 3.26 -7.86 -1.88
N CYS A 74 2.82 -6.62 -1.63
CA CYS A 74 1.51 -6.12 -1.99
C CYS A 74 1.33 -6.04 -3.51
N LEU A 75 2.30 -5.45 -4.23
CA LEU A 75 2.29 -5.33 -5.68
C LEU A 75 2.33 -6.69 -6.40
N ILE A 76 3.18 -7.62 -5.94
CA ILE A 76 3.23 -8.98 -6.47
C ILE A 76 1.86 -9.65 -6.35
N LYS A 77 1.23 -9.56 -5.17
CA LYS A 77 -0.11 -10.11 -4.96
C LYS A 77 -1.16 -9.42 -5.84
N LEU A 78 -1.08 -8.10 -5.99
CA LEU A 78 -1.98 -7.33 -6.84
C LEU A 78 -1.84 -7.71 -8.32
N SER A 79 -0.62 -7.94 -8.82
CA SER A 79 -0.35 -8.38 -10.20
C SER A 79 -0.87 -9.79 -10.52
N SER A 80 -1.19 -10.59 -9.49
CA SER A 80 -1.82 -11.90 -9.67
C SER A 80 -3.35 -11.83 -9.86
N LEU A 81 -3.95 -10.66 -9.62
CA LEU A 81 -5.37 -10.42 -9.90
C LEU A 81 -5.58 -10.18 -11.40
N ASP A 82 -6.77 -10.53 -11.90
CA ASP A 82 -7.16 -10.22 -13.27
C ASP A 82 -7.16 -8.69 -13.49
N PRO A 83 -6.36 -8.16 -14.43
CA PRO A 83 -6.31 -6.73 -14.72
C PRO A 83 -7.67 -6.11 -15.06
N SER A 84 -8.60 -6.91 -15.57
CA SER A 84 -9.97 -6.48 -15.90
C SER A 84 -10.84 -6.28 -14.65
N SER A 85 -10.44 -6.89 -13.53
CA SER A 85 -11.15 -6.86 -12.24
C SER A 85 -10.63 -5.78 -11.30
N VAL A 86 -9.54 -5.10 -11.64
CA VAL A 86 -8.90 -4.09 -10.78
C VAL A 86 -9.03 -2.72 -11.44
N SER A 87 -9.45 -1.70 -10.67
CA SER A 87 -9.39 -0.31 -11.11
C SER A 87 -7.96 0.07 -11.54
N PRO A 88 -7.78 1.06 -12.43
CA PRO A 88 -6.44 1.48 -12.86
C PRO A 88 -5.53 1.71 -11.66
N PHE A 89 -4.30 1.16 -11.68
CA PHE A 89 -3.36 1.26 -10.55
C PHE A 89 -3.16 2.71 -10.05
N SER A 90 -3.26 3.69 -10.95
CA SER A 90 -3.18 5.13 -10.65
C SER A 90 -4.30 5.67 -9.75
N SER A 91 -5.36 4.88 -9.53
CA SER A 91 -6.52 5.24 -8.72
C SER A 91 -6.58 4.49 -7.38
N LEU A 92 -5.62 3.61 -7.10
CA LEU A 92 -5.58 2.84 -5.86
C LEU A 92 -4.85 3.58 -4.74
N THR A 93 -5.19 3.26 -3.49
CA THR A 93 -4.53 3.80 -2.31
C THR A 93 -3.74 2.70 -1.61
N ILE A 94 -2.52 3.00 -1.19
CA ILE A 94 -1.71 2.13 -0.36
C ILE A 94 -1.56 2.73 1.05
N TYR A 95 -1.74 1.88 2.06
CA TYR A 95 -1.47 2.18 3.45
C TYR A 95 -0.25 1.37 3.88
N THR A 96 0.77 2.02 4.42
CA THR A 96 2.01 1.36 4.90
C THR A 96 2.38 1.89 6.29
N THR A 97 2.92 1.03 7.14
CA THR A 97 3.31 1.39 8.52
C THR A 97 4.65 2.10 8.60
N MET A 98 5.33 2.28 7.47
CA MET A 98 6.61 2.98 7.36
C MET A 98 6.63 3.75 6.04
N GLU A 99 7.31 4.88 5.99
CA GLU A 99 7.55 5.57 4.73
C GLU A 99 8.23 4.61 3.73
N PRO A 100 7.73 4.50 2.48
CA PRO A 100 8.37 3.68 1.46
C PRO A 100 9.82 4.13 1.23
N CYS A 101 10.77 3.20 1.24
CA CYS A 101 12.15 3.51 0.92
C CYS A 101 12.27 3.98 -0.55
N SER A 102 13.03 5.06 -0.78
CA SER A 102 13.26 5.61 -2.12
C SER A 102 14.28 4.81 -2.95
N SER A 103 14.94 3.83 -2.35
CA SER A 103 15.98 3.01 -2.96
C SER A 103 15.60 1.54 -2.85
N GLY A 104 15.57 0.86 -4.00
CA GLY A 104 15.46 -0.60 -4.14
C GLY A 104 16.78 -1.22 -4.57
#